data_AF-A0A952IBP0-F1
#
_entry.id   AF-A0A952IBP0-F1
#
_cell.length_a   1.000
_cell.length_b   1.000
_cell.length_c   1.000
_cell.angle_alpha   90.00
_cell.angle_beta   90.00
_cell.angle_gamma   90.00
#
_symmetry.space_group_name_H-M   'P 1'
#
loop_
_entity.id
_entity.type
_entity.pdbx_description
1 polymer ?
#
loop_
_entity_poly.entity_id
_entity_poly.type
_entity_poly.pdbx_seq_one_letter_code
_entity_poly.pdbx_strand_id
1 'polypeptide(L)'
;MTQQATTPASTWFNEPPTNGIKLCFEVKDTLFEDASDFQKVTLLDTVPYGRMLLLDDLVMTTEKDEFVYHDMITHIPMLAHPAPKNVLVIGGGDGGTVREVLKYPTVERVVLCEIDGMVVDVCRKYLPTIAGELGNPKVDIQIRDGIAYMAEAAQQKNVFDVILIDSTDPIGPGEGLFTEEFYTHVKQALTENGMMVAQTESPVAHQRGFLKIQSLLNKVFPVVTPYFATIQTYPGFMWSWTYCSKEQGPLASINDEQAAQIEQTTQFYNRQIHRSVFAAPNFVRQLLTLNPDDFPQPGQESLSCQT
;
A
#
# COMPACT_ATOMS: atom_id res chain seq x y z
N MET A 1 49.57 19.68 -17.66
CA MET A 1 48.19 20.19 -17.65
C MET A 1 47.27 18.99 -17.76
N THR A 2 46.60 18.65 -16.66
CA THR A 2 45.52 17.66 -16.66
C THR A 2 44.38 18.35 -15.95
N GLN A 3 43.42 18.87 -16.73
CA GLN A 3 42.16 19.35 -16.16
C GLN A 3 41.45 18.13 -15.58
N GLN A 4 41.35 18.07 -14.26
CA GLN A 4 40.37 17.22 -13.61
C GLN A 4 39.00 17.73 -14.04
N ALA A 5 38.26 16.92 -14.80
CA ALA A 5 36.85 17.16 -15.03
C ALA A 5 36.17 17.16 -13.66
N THR A 6 35.70 18.31 -13.22
CA THR A 6 34.80 18.42 -12.07
C THR A 6 33.51 17.73 -12.46
N THR A 7 33.27 16.53 -11.94
CA THR A 7 31.96 15.88 -12.00
C THR A 7 30.92 16.86 -11.44
N PRO A 8 29.77 17.10 -12.11
CA PRO A 8 28.70 17.89 -11.53
C PRO A 8 28.35 17.36 -10.14
N ALA A 9 28.11 18.25 -9.17
CA ALA A 9 27.63 17.82 -7.86
C ALA A 9 26.33 17.03 -8.05
N SER A 10 26.27 15.80 -7.53
CA SER A 10 25.06 15.01 -7.63
C SER A 10 23.94 15.65 -6.81
N THR A 11 22.74 15.75 -7.39
CA THR A 11 21.55 16.23 -6.69
C THR A 11 20.97 15.07 -5.89
N TRP A 12 20.65 15.30 -4.62
CA TRP A 12 20.07 14.29 -3.72
C TRP A 12 18.67 14.69 -3.30
N PHE A 13 17.71 13.80 -3.52
CA PHE A 13 16.41 13.87 -2.87
C PHE A 13 16.55 13.36 -1.44
N ASN A 14 15.78 13.99 -0.55
CA ASN A 14 15.88 13.87 0.88
C ASN A 14 14.44 13.78 1.40
N GLU A 15 13.96 12.57 1.66
CA GLU A 15 12.61 12.38 2.23
C GLU A 15 12.52 13.06 3.61
N PRO A 16 11.38 13.66 3.99
CA PRO A 16 11.16 14.14 5.34
C PRO A 16 11.45 13.06 6.39
N PRO A 17 12.09 13.40 7.52
CA PRO A 17 12.45 12.41 8.52
C PRO A 17 11.20 11.84 9.20
N THR A 18 11.17 10.52 9.33
CA THR A 18 10.16 9.75 10.04
C THR A 18 10.77 9.15 11.30
N ASN A 19 10.35 9.60 12.47
CA ASN A 19 10.84 9.11 13.77
C ASN A 19 12.38 9.02 13.87
N GLY A 20 13.05 10.06 13.39
CA GLY A 20 14.51 10.15 13.34
C GLY A 20 15.20 9.35 12.21
N ILE A 21 14.44 8.67 11.36
CA ILE A 21 14.91 7.93 10.18
C ILE A 21 14.73 8.81 8.94
N LYS A 22 15.73 8.85 8.07
CA LYS A 22 15.67 9.58 6.81
C LYS A 22 16.25 8.75 5.67
N LEU A 23 15.55 8.70 4.54
CA LEU A 23 16.05 8.11 3.31
C LEU A 23 16.47 9.20 2.33
N CYS A 24 17.60 8.97 1.65
CA CYS A 24 18.14 9.88 0.66
C CYS A 24 18.49 9.12 -0.62
N PHE A 25 18.14 9.69 -1.76
CA PHE A 25 18.33 9.06 -3.07
C PHE A 25 19.02 10.02 -4.02
N GLU A 26 20.04 9.51 -4.72
CA GLU A 26 20.70 10.27 -5.78
C GLU A 26 19.75 10.40 -6.98
N VAL A 27 19.56 11.64 -7.46
CA VAL A 27 18.62 12.01 -8.51
C VAL A 27 19.37 12.36 -9.78
N LYS A 28 18.92 11.80 -10.91
CA LYS A 28 19.37 12.19 -12.25
C LYS A 28 18.63 13.44 -12.73
N ASP A 29 17.31 13.43 -12.61
CA ASP A 29 16.44 14.50 -13.11
C ASP A 29 15.08 14.53 -12.38
N THR A 30 14.41 15.69 -12.43
CA THR A 30 13.01 15.85 -12.01
C THR A 30 12.14 15.87 -13.26
N LEU A 31 11.38 14.81 -13.48
CA LEU A 31 10.59 14.59 -14.69
C LEU A 31 9.22 15.31 -14.67
N PHE A 32 8.70 15.53 -13.48
CA PHE A 32 7.44 16.22 -13.21
C PHE A 32 7.44 16.75 -11.77
N GLU A 33 6.90 17.96 -11.58
CA GLU A 33 6.59 18.50 -10.25
C GLU A 33 5.42 19.49 -10.42
N ASP A 34 4.32 19.25 -9.72
CA ASP A 34 3.18 20.17 -9.65
C ASP A 34 2.39 19.92 -8.36
N ALA A 35 1.43 20.80 -8.05
CA ALA A 35 0.50 20.62 -6.94
C ALA A 35 -0.92 20.46 -7.45
N SER A 36 -1.60 19.41 -6.99
CA SER A 36 -3.04 19.23 -7.18
C SER A 36 -3.82 19.97 -6.08
N ASP A 37 -5.15 19.86 -6.10
CA ASP A 37 -6.00 20.34 -5.01
C ASP A 37 -5.79 19.54 -3.69
N PHE A 38 -5.10 18.41 -3.76
CA PHE A 38 -4.93 17.48 -2.63
C PHE A 38 -3.51 17.45 -2.07
N GLN A 39 -2.49 17.46 -2.94
CA GLN A 39 -1.10 17.20 -2.56
C GLN A 39 -0.10 17.66 -3.63
N LYS A 40 1.17 17.75 -3.25
CA LYS A 40 2.29 17.90 -4.19
C LYS A 40 2.58 16.57 -4.86
N VAL A 41 2.61 16.54 -6.20
CA VAL A 41 2.96 15.36 -7.01
C VAL A 41 4.32 15.59 -7.66
N THR A 42 5.30 14.75 -7.33
CA THR A 42 6.65 14.84 -7.91
C THR A 42 7.06 13.50 -8.50
N LEU A 43 7.70 13.54 -9.66
CA LEU A 43 8.31 12.36 -10.26
C LEU A 43 9.79 12.60 -10.52
N LEU A 44 10.63 11.78 -9.90
CA LEU A 44 12.08 11.84 -10.03
C LEU A 44 12.57 10.66 -10.87
N ASP A 45 13.61 10.86 -11.68
CA ASP A 45 14.45 9.76 -12.18
C ASP A 45 15.64 9.60 -11.24
N THR A 46 15.64 8.54 -10.44
CA THR A 46 16.72 8.25 -9.47
C THR A 46 17.79 7.37 -10.08
N VAL A 47 19.04 7.52 -9.60
CA VAL A 47 20.15 6.62 -9.96
C VAL A 47 19.87 5.18 -9.49
N PRO A 48 19.56 4.93 -8.20
CA PRO A 48 19.44 3.57 -7.69
C PRO A 48 18.12 2.87 -8.05
N TYR A 49 16.98 3.57 -8.13
CA TYR A 49 15.64 2.96 -8.17
C TYR A 49 14.80 3.28 -9.41
N GLY A 50 15.37 3.97 -10.41
CA GLY A 50 14.61 4.36 -11.60
C GLY A 50 13.62 5.47 -11.28
N ARG A 51 12.48 5.51 -11.99
CA ARG A 51 11.46 6.53 -11.73
C ARG A 51 10.80 6.29 -10.38
N MET A 52 10.68 7.37 -9.61
CA MET A 52 10.17 7.40 -8.25
C MET A 52 9.05 8.43 -8.15
N LEU A 53 7.86 7.98 -7.75
CA LEU A 53 6.73 8.84 -7.42
C LEU A 53 6.85 9.30 -5.98
N LEU A 54 6.68 10.60 -5.78
CA LEU A 54 6.54 11.21 -4.47
C LEU A 54 5.20 11.93 -4.38
N LEU A 55 4.55 11.81 -3.23
CA LEU A 55 3.39 12.60 -2.84
C LEU A 55 3.70 13.32 -1.53
N ASP A 56 3.57 14.65 -1.51
CA ASP A 56 4.00 15.51 -0.39
C ASP A 56 5.43 15.20 0.10
N ASP A 57 6.32 14.98 -0.88
CA ASP A 57 7.73 14.62 -0.66
C ASP A 57 7.95 13.28 0.08
N LEU A 58 6.94 12.41 0.17
CA LEU A 58 7.05 11.04 0.69
C LEU A 58 7.12 10.03 -0.47
N VAL A 59 7.93 8.98 -0.33
CA VAL A 59 8.08 7.97 -1.38
C VAL A 59 6.84 7.09 -1.47
N MET A 60 6.21 7.04 -2.64
CA MET A 60 5.03 6.19 -2.90
C MET A 60 5.35 4.95 -3.70
N THR A 61 6.22 5.04 -4.70
CA THR A 61 6.59 3.87 -5.51
C THR A 61 7.86 4.11 -6.30
N THR A 62 8.60 3.04 -6.61
CA THR A 62 9.72 3.07 -7.54
C THR A 62 9.68 1.92 -8.52
N GLU A 63 10.16 2.13 -9.74
CA GLU A 63 10.19 1.08 -10.78
C GLU A 63 10.98 -0.18 -10.37
N LYS A 64 11.87 -0.10 -9.39
CA LYS A 64 12.77 -1.21 -9.04
C LYS A 64 12.35 -2.05 -7.83
N ASP A 65 11.41 -1.60 -7.01
CA ASP A 65 10.97 -2.35 -5.82
C ASP A 65 9.46 -2.38 -5.59
N GLU A 66 8.66 -1.65 -6.38
CA GLU A 66 7.19 -1.63 -6.30
C GLU A 66 6.55 -3.02 -6.30
N PHE A 67 7.17 -3.97 -7.01
CA PHE A 67 6.66 -5.33 -7.14
C PHE A 67 6.54 -6.01 -5.78
N VAL A 68 7.37 -5.66 -4.79
CA VAL A 68 7.23 -6.21 -3.43
C VAL A 68 5.92 -5.77 -2.82
N TYR A 69 5.60 -4.48 -2.92
CA TYR A 69 4.40 -3.92 -2.34
C TYR A 69 3.14 -4.44 -3.05
N HIS A 70 3.10 -4.33 -4.37
CA HIS A 70 1.91 -4.69 -5.15
C HIS A 70 1.63 -6.19 -5.15
N ASP A 71 2.67 -7.03 -5.17
CA ASP A 71 2.51 -8.47 -5.02
C ASP A 71 1.89 -8.81 -3.64
N MET A 72 2.32 -8.13 -2.58
CA MET A 72 1.91 -8.42 -1.19
C MET A 72 0.52 -7.91 -0.85
N ILE A 73 0.14 -6.70 -1.28
CA ILE A 73 -1.21 -6.21 -1.05
C ILE A 73 -2.25 -7.00 -1.85
N THR A 74 -1.88 -7.49 -3.05
CA THR A 74 -2.82 -8.13 -3.98
C THR A 74 -2.94 -9.63 -3.81
N HIS A 75 -1.83 -10.37 -3.87
CA HIS A 75 -1.92 -11.83 -4.07
C HIS A 75 -2.34 -12.60 -2.83
N ILE A 76 -2.12 -12.03 -1.64
CA ILE A 76 -2.56 -12.63 -0.37
C ILE A 76 -4.08 -12.80 -0.33
N PRO A 77 -4.91 -11.73 -0.45
CA PRO A 77 -6.36 -11.88 -0.41
C PRO A 77 -6.92 -12.51 -1.69
N MET A 78 -6.33 -12.22 -2.85
CA MET A 78 -6.85 -12.72 -4.12
C MET A 78 -6.70 -14.25 -4.27
N LEU A 79 -5.68 -14.87 -3.66
CA LEU A 79 -5.52 -16.33 -3.65
C LEU A 79 -6.24 -17.02 -2.49
N ALA A 80 -6.53 -16.27 -1.42
CA ALA A 80 -7.36 -16.76 -0.33
C ALA A 80 -8.85 -16.80 -0.72
N HIS A 81 -9.30 -15.88 -1.59
CA HIS A 81 -10.65 -15.88 -2.11
C HIS A 81 -10.84 -16.98 -3.18
N PRO A 82 -11.94 -17.77 -3.15
CA PRO A 82 -12.11 -18.92 -4.03
C PRO A 82 -12.18 -18.58 -5.54
N ALA A 83 -12.83 -17.46 -5.88
CA ALA A 83 -12.96 -16.96 -7.25
C ALA A 83 -13.35 -15.47 -7.27
N PRO A 84 -12.42 -14.54 -7.00
CA PRO A 84 -12.73 -13.11 -6.91
C PRO A 84 -13.15 -12.55 -8.28
N LYS A 85 -14.26 -11.81 -8.32
CA LYS A 85 -14.84 -11.22 -9.54
C LYS A 85 -14.90 -9.70 -9.49
N ASN A 86 -15.37 -9.15 -8.37
CA ASN A 86 -15.50 -7.71 -8.16
C ASN A 86 -14.49 -7.24 -7.13
N VAL A 87 -13.51 -6.45 -7.57
CA VAL A 87 -12.43 -5.94 -6.73
C VAL A 87 -12.51 -4.42 -6.64
N LEU A 88 -12.26 -3.88 -5.46
CA LEU A 88 -12.09 -2.44 -5.23
C LEU A 88 -10.68 -2.17 -4.75
N VAL A 89 -10.03 -1.17 -5.34
CA VAL A 89 -8.80 -0.55 -4.87
C VAL A 89 -9.14 0.88 -4.44
N ILE A 90 -8.82 1.25 -3.20
CA ILE A 90 -8.96 2.62 -2.70
C ILE A 90 -7.57 3.22 -2.56
N GLY A 91 -7.34 4.39 -3.14
CA GLY A 91 -5.99 4.90 -3.40
C GLY A 91 -5.38 4.18 -4.59
N GLY A 92 -4.09 3.84 -4.53
CA GLY A 92 -3.41 3.05 -5.57
C GLY A 92 -3.40 3.72 -6.96
N GLY A 93 -3.40 5.06 -6.99
CA GLY A 93 -3.46 5.85 -8.23
C GLY A 93 -2.29 5.62 -9.19
N ASP A 94 -1.18 5.03 -8.73
CA ASP A 94 -0.08 4.56 -9.58
C ASP A 94 -0.47 3.36 -10.46
N GLY A 95 -1.44 2.57 -10.03
CA GLY A 95 -2.04 1.46 -10.78
C GLY A 95 -1.35 0.11 -10.61
N GLY A 96 -0.29 0.00 -9.81
CA GLY A 96 0.41 -1.26 -9.60
C GLY A 96 -0.49 -2.34 -8.98
N THR A 97 -1.28 -1.98 -7.97
CA THR A 97 -2.29 -2.89 -7.39
C THR A 97 -3.31 -3.35 -8.42
N VAL A 98 -3.80 -2.45 -9.29
CA VAL A 98 -4.75 -2.81 -10.37
C VAL A 98 -4.12 -3.76 -11.38
N ARG A 99 -2.86 -3.51 -11.78
CA ARG A 99 -2.10 -4.40 -12.67
C ARG A 99 -2.03 -5.82 -12.12
N GLU A 100 -1.76 -5.97 -10.82
CA GLU A 100 -1.68 -7.27 -10.16
C GLU A 100 -3.05 -7.96 -10.06
N VAL A 101 -4.12 -7.21 -9.78
CA VAL A 101 -5.50 -7.75 -9.73
C VAL A 101 -5.91 -8.32 -11.08
N LEU A 102 -5.51 -7.68 -12.19
CA LEU A 102 -5.87 -8.10 -13.54
C LEU A 102 -5.17 -9.39 -14.00
N LYS A 103 -4.18 -9.90 -13.25
CA LYS A 103 -3.58 -11.22 -13.49
C LYS A 103 -4.54 -12.38 -13.21
N TYR A 104 -5.67 -12.12 -12.53
CA TYR A 104 -6.67 -13.13 -12.19
C TYR A 104 -7.77 -13.20 -13.25
N PRO A 105 -7.90 -14.31 -14.01
CA PRO A 105 -8.89 -14.42 -15.09
C PRO A 105 -10.33 -14.33 -14.61
N THR A 106 -10.60 -14.69 -13.34
CA THR A 106 -11.92 -14.62 -12.72
C THR A 106 -12.42 -13.21 -12.49
N VAL A 107 -11.53 -12.21 -12.47
CA VAL A 107 -11.90 -10.81 -12.26
C VAL A 107 -12.72 -10.32 -13.44
N GLU A 108 -13.93 -9.84 -13.13
CA GLU A 108 -14.88 -9.27 -14.08
C GLU A 108 -14.86 -7.75 -14.04
N ARG A 109 -14.58 -7.16 -12.87
CA ARG A 109 -14.52 -5.70 -12.66
C ARG A 109 -13.52 -5.33 -11.58
N VAL A 110 -12.73 -4.29 -11.83
CA VAL A 110 -11.85 -3.63 -10.86
C VAL A 110 -12.26 -2.16 -10.77
N VAL A 111 -12.63 -1.70 -9.59
CA VAL A 111 -12.79 -0.27 -9.34
C VAL A 111 -11.48 0.27 -8.78
N LEU A 112 -10.98 1.35 -9.37
CA LEU A 112 -9.93 2.16 -8.78
C LEU A 112 -10.56 3.45 -8.26
N CYS A 113 -10.72 3.59 -6.94
CA CYS A 113 -11.21 4.80 -6.29
C CYS A 113 -10.03 5.64 -5.80
N GLU A 114 -9.58 6.56 -6.63
CA GLU A 114 -8.47 7.48 -6.35
C GLU A 114 -9.02 8.88 -6.14
N ILE A 115 -8.56 9.60 -5.12
CA ILE A 115 -9.06 10.96 -4.84
C ILE A 115 -8.45 11.98 -5.80
N ASP A 116 -7.21 11.77 -6.22
CA ASP A 116 -6.41 12.70 -7.00
C ASP A 116 -6.17 12.22 -8.44
N GLY A 117 -6.94 12.78 -9.38
CA GLY A 117 -6.79 12.49 -10.80
C GLY A 117 -5.42 12.84 -11.39
N MET A 118 -4.68 13.79 -10.78
CA MET A 118 -3.33 14.14 -11.24
C MET A 118 -2.37 12.95 -11.06
N VAL A 119 -2.49 12.21 -9.95
CA VAL A 119 -1.66 11.03 -9.69
C VAL A 119 -1.84 9.99 -10.80
N VAL A 120 -3.08 9.68 -11.15
CA VAL A 120 -3.42 8.73 -12.23
C VAL A 120 -2.81 9.16 -13.57
N ASP A 121 -2.96 10.44 -13.92
CA ASP A 121 -2.49 10.96 -15.21
C ASP A 121 -0.96 11.00 -15.29
N VAL A 122 -0.29 11.41 -14.21
CA VAL A 122 1.18 11.40 -14.10
C VAL A 122 1.70 9.97 -14.20
N CYS A 123 1.12 9.02 -13.47
CA CYS A 123 1.56 7.62 -13.49
C CYS A 123 1.34 6.97 -14.85
N ARG A 124 0.21 7.22 -15.53
CA ARG A 124 0.00 6.75 -16.92
C ARG A 124 1.06 7.28 -17.89
N LYS A 125 1.44 8.55 -17.75
CA LYS A 125 2.41 9.19 -18.64
C LYS A 125 3.84 8.72 -18.37
N TYR A 126 4.22 8.59 -17.11
CA TYR A 126 5.62 8.43 -16.73
C TYR A 126 5.96 7.11 -16.03
N LEU A 127 4.99 6.31 -15.58
CA LEU A 127 5.21 5.00 -14.99
C LEU A 127 4.44 3.90 -15.75
N PRO A 128 4.63 3.74 -17.07
CA PRO A 128 3.83 2.83 -17.88
C PRO A 128 4.03 1.34 -17.53
N THR A 129 5.12 0.97 -16.86
CA THR A 129 5.35 -0.38 -16.32
C THR A 129 4.49 -0.69 -15.10
N ILE A 130 4.01 0.35 -14.41
CA ILE A 130 3.15 0.27 -13.22
C ILE A 130 1.69 0.53 -13.63
N ALA A 131 1.43 1.69 -14.24
CA ALA A 131 0.11 2.17 -14.65
C ALA A 131 -0.43 1.55 -15.95
N GLY A 132 0.33 0.67 -16.61
CA GLY A 132 0.06 0.21 -17.98
C GLY A 132 -1.30 -0.47 -18.18
N GLU A 133 -1.85 -1.06 -17.13
CA GLU A 133 -3.14 -1.76 -17.18
C GLU A 133 -4.34 -0.86 -16.83
N LEU A 134 -4.14 0.41 -16.49
CA LEU A 134 -5.23 1.34 -16.16
C LEU A 134 -6.16 1.67 -17.36
N GLY A 135 -5.80 1.23 -18.57
CA GLY A 135 -6.66 1.31 -19.77
C GLY A 135 -7.48 0.05 -20.05
N ASN A 136 -7.37 -0.99 -19.22
CA ASN A 136 -8.05 -2.26 -19.41
C ASN A 136 -9.59 -2.09 -19.28
N PRO A 137 -10.41 -2.69 -20.15
CA PRO A 137 -11.87 -2.50 -20.14
C PRO A 137 -12.57 -3.02 -18.86
N LYS A 138 -11.88 -3.81 -18.03
CA LYS A 138 -12.38 -4.25 -16.71
C LYS A 138 -12.17 -3.19 -15.63
N VAL A 139 -11.38 -2.14 -15.89
CA VAL A 139 -11.02 -1.11 -14.92
C VAL A 139 -11.99 0.05 -15.01
N ASP A 140 -12.61 0.36 -13.88
CA ASP A 140 -13.50 1.48 -13.66
C ASP A 140 -12.81 2.48 -12.73
N ILE A 141 -12.23 3.54 -13.30
CA ILE A 141 -11.55 4.59 -12.53
C ILE A 141 -12.56 5.61 -12.04
N GLN A 142 -12.63 5.76 -10.72
CA GLN A 142 -13.51 6.65 -10.00
C GLN A 142 -12.65 7.70 -9.30
N ILE A 143 -12.58 8.92 -9.88
CA ILE A 143 -11.89 10.04 -9.22
C ILE A 143 -12.79 10.61 -8.13
N ARG A 144 -12.71 10.03 -6.92
CA ARG A 144 -13.64 10.24 -5.81
C ARG A 144 -12.96 10.02 -4.46
N ASP A 145 -13.49 10.67 -3.43
CA ASP A 145 -13.14 10.38 -2.04
C ASP A 145 -13.58 8.94 -1.67
N GLY A 146 -12.61 8.13 -1.24
CA GLY A 146 -12.82 6.73 -0.83
C GLY A 146 -13.77 6.58 0.36
N ILE A 147 -13.84 7.56 1.27
CA ILE A 147 -14.76 7.53 2.42
C ILE A 147 -16.20 7.64 1.93
N ALA A 148 -16.47 8.64 1.09
CA ALA A 148 -17.79 8.84 0.50
C ALA A 148 -18.18 7.65 -0.39
N TYR A 149 -17.24 7.14 -1.20
CA TYR A 149 -17.47 5.96 -2.03
C TYR A 149 -17.85 4.74 -1.17
N MET A 150 -17.15 4.51 -0.06
CA MET A 150 -17.43 3.38 0.83
C MET A 150 -18.76 3.51 1.56
N ALA A 151 -19.13 4.72 2.00
CA ALA A 151 -20.44 4.95 2.61
C ALA A 151 -21.58 4.62 1.63
N GLU A 152 -21.43 4.95 0.33
CA GLU A 152 -22.39 4.58 -0.71
C GLU A 152 -22.40 3.08 -1.01
N ALA A 153 -21.22 2.47 -1.17
CA ALA A 153 -21.09 1.04 -1.45
C ALA A 153 -21.66 0.17 -0.32
N ALA A 154 -21.48 0.59 0.94
CA ALA A 154 -22.01 -0.09 2.10
C ALA A 154 -23.56 -0.18 2.11
N GLN A 155 -24.25 0.77 1.49
CA GLN A 155 -25.72 0.75 1.38
C GLN A 155 -26.20 -0.37 0.45
N GLN A 156 -25.42 -0.72 -0.58
CA GLN A 156 -25.76 -1.79 -1.51
C GLN A 156 -25.57 -3.18 -0.88
N LYS A 157 -24.58 -3.31 0.02
CA LYS A 157 -24.12 -4.54 0.69
C LYS A 157 -23.63 -5.64 -0.25
N ASN A 158 -22.65 -6.42 0.18
CA ASN A 158 -22.15 -7.59 -0.56
C ASN A 158 -21.78 -7.30 -2.03
N VAL A 159 -21.07 -6.21 -2.28
CA VAL A 159 -20.69 -5.72 -3.61
C VAL A 159 -19.33 -6.27 -4.05
N PHE A 160 -18.37 -6.32 -3.12
CA PHE A 160 -16.97 -6.61 -3.44
C PHE A 160 -16.51 -7.92 -2.82
N ASP A 161 -15.83 -8.73 -3.62
CA ASP A 161 -15.18 -9.95 -3.18
C ASP A 161 -13.86 -9.63 -2.48
N VAL A 162 -13.13 -8.62 -2.98
CA VAL A 162 -11.88 -8.15 -2.39
C VAL A 162 -11.86 -6.62 -2.38
N ILE A 163 -11.48 -6.03 -1.25
CA ILE A 163 -11.21 -4.59 -1.11
C ILE A 163 -9.76 -4.40 -0.68
N LEU A 164 -8.99 -3.64 -1.45
CA LEU A 164 -7.58 -3.32 -1.23
C LEU A 164 -7.46 -1.84 -0.89
N ILE A 165 -7.10 -1.52 0.35
CA ILE A 165 -6.87 -0.16 0.82
C ILE A 165 -5.38 0.15 0.61
N ASP A 166 -5.09 0.73 -0.54
CA ASP A 166 -3.78 1.14 -1.03
C ASP A 166 -3.62 2.66 -0.86
N SER A 167 -3.82 3.11 0.38
CA SER A 167 -3.81 4.54 0.72
C SER A 167 -2.40 5.02 1.09
N THR A 168 -2.21 6.33 1.02
CA THR A 168 -1.08 7.01 1.66
C THR A 168 -1.18 6.90 3.18
N ASP A 169 -0.09 7.28 3.87
CA ASP A 169 -0.01 7.44 5.32
C ASP A 169 -1.21 8.24 5.87
N PRO A 170 -1.59 8.06 7.16
CA PRO A 170 -2.75 8.71 7.80
C PRO A 170 -2.52 10.21 8.06
N ILE A 171 -2.09 10.94 7.04
CA ILE A 171 -1.83 12.38 7.01
C ILE A 171 -2.53 12.92 5.75
N GLY A 172 -3.08 14.14 5.83
CA GLY A 172 -3.71 14.78 4.68
C GLY A 172 -4.96 14.01 4.21
N PRO A 173 -5.13 13.74 2.90
CA PRO A 173 -6.30 13.03 2.37
C PRO A 173 -6.56 11.64 2.99
N GLY A 174 -5.52 10.99 3.52
CA GLY A 174 -5.60 9.64 4.11
C GLY A 174 -6.21 9.58 5.51
N GLU A 175 -6.25 10.69 6.28
CA GLU A 175 -6.59 10.67 7.72
C GLU A 175 -7.96 10.02 8.01
N GLY A 176 -8.98 10.34 7.19
CA GLY A 176 -10.34 9.85 7.39
C GLY A 176 -10.56 8.37 7.06
N LEU A 177 -9.60 7.72 6.37
CA LEU A 177 -9.65 6.28 6.07
C LEU A 177 -9.37 5.43 7.33
N PHE A 178 -8.83 6.01 8.39
CA PHE A 178 -8.42 5.29 9.60
C PHE A 178 -9.46 5.42 10.74
N THR A 179 -10.74 5.22 10.41
CA THR A 179 -11.87 5.31 11.36
C THR A 179 -12.67 4.02 11.47
N GLU A 180 -13.31 3.81 12.63
CA GLU A 180 -14.14 2.61 12.86
C GLU A 180 -15.36 2.58 11.95
N GLU A 181 -15.91 3.76 11.65
CA GLU A 181 -16.99 3.97 10.70
C GLU A 181 -16.58 3.54 9.29
N PHE A 182 -15.43 4.01 8.80
CA PHE A 182 -14.91 3.63 7.48
C PHE A 182 -14.76 2.11 7.34
N TYR A 183 -14.08 1.46 8.29
CA TYR A 183 -13.89 0.01 8.21
C TYR A 183 -15.19 -0.78 8.43
N THR A 184 -16.16 -0.22 9.14
CA THR A 184 -17.51 -0.78 9.21
C THR A 184 -18.20 -0.74 7.86
N HIS A 185 -18.10 0.37 7.11
CA HIS A 185 -18.57 0.46 5.73
C HIS A 185 -17.86 -0.55 4.81
N VAL A 186 -16.54 -0.70 4.95
CA VAL A 186 -15.76 -1.74 4.24
C VAL A 186 -16.32 -3.14 4.51
N LYS A 187 -16.52 -3.51 5.78
CA LYS A 187 -17.08 -4.82 6.14
C LYS A 187 -18.48 -5.05 5.58
N GLN A 188 -19.32 -4.00 5.52
CA GLN A 188 -20.67 -4.08 4.97
C GLN A 188 -20.69 -4.24 3.44
N ALA A 189 -19.76 -3.58 2.74
CA ALA A 189 -19.63 -3.67 1.29
C ALA A 189 -19.01 -5.01 0.82
N LEU A 190 -18.22 -5.68 1.66
CA LEU A 190 -17.69 -7.02 1.35
C LEU A 190 -18.80 -8.07 1.22
N THR A 191 -18.65 -9.02 0.31
CA THR A 191 -19.47 -10.23 0.23
C THR A 191 -19.29 -11.12 1.47
N GLU A 192 -20.05 -12.21 1.60
CA GLU A 192 -19.95 -13.14 2.74
C GLU A 192 -18.55 -13.73 2.87
N ASN A 193 -17.94 -14.13 1.75
CA ASN A 193 -16.56 -14.63 1.66
C ASN A 193 -15.54 -13.50 1.42
N GLY A 194 -15.99 -12.25 1.49
CA GLY A 194 -15.18 -11.10 1.09
C GLY A 194 -13.99 -10.87 2.02
N MET A 195 -12.89 -10.43 1.41
CA MET A 195 -11.61 -10.18 2.09
C MET A 195 -11.19 -8.73 1.91
N MET A 196 -10.55 -8.17 2.91
CA MET A 196 -9.91 -6.88 2.80
C MET A 196 -8.44 -6.97 3.17
N VAL A 197 -7.62 -6.19 2.49
CA VAL A 197 -6.27 -5.85 2.94
C VAL A 197 -6.14 -4.34 2.99
N ALA A 198 -5.47 -3.84 4.03
CA ALA A 198 -4.98 -2.48 4.07
C ALA A 198 -3.46 -2.47 4.25
N GLN A 199 -2.77 -1.50 3.66
CA GLN A 199 -1.45 -1.08 4.14
C GLN A 199 -1.61 -0.58 5.58
N THR A 200 -0.69 -0.96 6.47
CA THR A 200 -0.80 -0.70 7.91
C THR A 200 0.49 -0.20 8.53
N GLU A 201 1.27 0.59 7.78
CA GLU A 201 2.51 1.22 8.24
C GLU A 201 3.64 0.24 8.60
N SER A 202 4.80 0.80 8.97
CA SER A 202 5.94 0.03 9.48
C SER A 202 5.83 -0.23 10.99
N PRO A 203 5.96 -1.48 11.49
CA PRO A 203 6.12 -1.75 12.92
C PRO A 203 7.49 -1.32 13.47
N VAL A 204 8.38 -0.78 12.62
CA VAL A 204 9.68 -0.23 13.01
C VAL A 204 9.62 1.29 13.01
N ALA A 205 9.29 1.90 11.87
CA ALA A 205 9.27 3.35 11.75
C ALA A 205 8.00 3.99 12.32
N HIS A 206 6.87 3.29 12.40
CA HIS A 206 5.56 3.86 12.71
C HIS A 206 4.79 3.05 13.78
N GLN A 207 5.46 2.71 14.89
CA GLN A 207 4.91 1.81 15.92
C GLN A 207 3.52 2.21 16.45
N ARG A 208 3.31 3.49 16.76
CA ARG A 208 2.01 4.02 17.21
C ARG A 208 0.93 3.85 16.14
N GLY A 209 1.25 4.23 14.89
CA GLY A 209 0.34 4.12 13.74
C GLY A 209 -0.07 2.67 13.49
N PHE A 210 0.93 1.78 13.38
CA PHE A 210 0.75 0.34 13.27
C PHE A 210 -0.18 -0.21 14.37
N LEU A 211 0.07 0.10 15.65
CA LEU A 211 -0.76 -0.40 16.75
C LEU A 211 -2.19 0.15 16.74
N LYS A 212 -2.37 1.43 16.37
CA LYS A 212 -3.71 2.02 16.25
C LYS A 212 -4.54 1.30 15.20
N ILE A 213 -3.98 1.06 14.02
CA ILE A 213 -4.72 0.39 12.95
C ILE A 213 -4.99 -1.08 13.29
N GLN A 214 -4.05 -1.79 13.92
CA GLN A 214 -4.33 -3.15 14.41
C GLN A 214 -5.48 -3.17 15.43
N SER A 215 -5.48 -2.25 16.40
CA SER A 215 -6.54 -2.14 17.41
C SER A 215 -7.90 -1.84 16.77
N LEU A 216 -7.91 -0.92 15.81
CA LEU A 216 -9.09 -0.53 15.06
C LEU A 216 -9.69 -1.71 14.29
N LEU A 217 -8.86 -2.41 13.50
CA LEU A 217 -9.30 -3.53 12.69
C LEU A 217 -9.85 -4.68 13.54
N ASN A 218 -9.26 -4.95 14.70
CA ASN A 218 -9.75 -5.97 15.65
C ASN A 218 -11.11 -5.66 16.26
N LYS A 219 -11.55 -4.39 16.28
CA LYS A 219 -12.92 -4.03 16.69
C LYS A 219 -13.94 -4.35 15.61
N VAL A 220 -13.54 -4.27 14.34
CA VAL A 220 -14.44 -4.36 13.19
C VAL A 220 -14.52 -5.79 12.64
N PHE A 221 -13.39 -6.47 12.47
CA PHE A 221 -13.31 -7.78 11.83
C PHE A 221 -13.03 -8.91 12.83
N PRO A 222 -13.69 -10.07 12.68
CA PRO A 222 -13.40 -11.25 13.50
C PRO A 222 -12.06 -11.91 13.15
N VAL A 223 -11.59 -11.77 11.92
CA VAL A 223 -10.26 -12.23 11.48
C VAL A 223 -9.44 -11.02 11.12
N VAL A 224 -8.31 -10.85 11.82
CA VAL A 224 -7.33 -9.79 11.58
C VAL A 224 -5.95 -10.44 11.65
N THR A 225 -5.16 -10.32 10.59
CA THR A 225 -3.85 -10.98 10.51
C THR A 225 -2.86 -10.06 9.81
N PRO A 226 -1.98 -9.36 10.58
CA PRO A 226 -0.92 -8.57 9.99
C PRO A 226 0.15 -9.49 9.38
N TYR A 227 0.75 -9.02 8.29
CA TYR A 227 1.86 -9.68 7.59
C TYR A 227 2.85 -8.66 7.06
N PHE A 228 4.06 -9.12 6.78
CA PHE A 228 5.21 -8.24 6.64
C PHE A 228 6.11 -8.61 5.47
N ALA A 229 6.68 -7.60 4.82
CA ALA A 229 7.75 -7.74 3.85
C ALA A 229 8.72 -6.56 3.97
N THR A 230 9.85 -6.65 3.26
CA THR A 230 10.85 -5.59 3.24
C THR A 230 10.73 -4.78 1.96
N ILE A 231 10.42 -3.50 2.08
CA ILE A 231 10.43 -2.51 0.99
C ILE A 231 11.62 -1.59 1.22
N GLN A 232 12.56 -1.56 0.28
CA GLN A 232 13.86 -0.93 0.49
C GLN A 232 13.76 0.60 0.52
N THR A 233 12.73 1.14 -0.10
CA THR A 233 12.51 2.58 -0.26
C THR A 233 11.54 3.18 0.75
N TYR A 234 10.94 2.38 1.64
CA TYR A 234 10.00 2.85 2.66
C TYR A 234 10.63 2.99 4.05
N PRO A 235 10.16 3.93 4.89
CA PRO A 235 10.67 4.12 6.25
C PRO A 235 10.64 2.85 7.08
N GLY A 236 11.78 2.54 7.72
CA GLY A 236 11.93 1.37 8.59
C GLY A 236 12.10 0.03 7.87
N PHE A 237 11.98 0.02 6.53
CA PHE A 237 12.13 -1.10 5.60
C PHE A 237 11.13 -2.25 5.77
N MET A 238 10.86 -2.66 7.01
CA MET A 238 9.81 -3.63 7.32
C MET A 238 8.46 -2.93 7.22
N TRP A 239 7.73 -3.23 6.16
CA TRP A 239 6.38 -2.73 5.93
C TRP A 239 5.35 -3.78 6.32
N SER A 240 4.15 -3.32 6.66
CA SER A 240 3.05 -4.22 7.01
C SER A 240 1.80 -3.94 6.21
N TRP A 241 1.06 -5.02 6.03
CA TRP A 241 -0.32 -5.02 5.60
C TRP A 241 -1.13 -5.84 6.59
N THR A 242 -2.44 -5.63 6.61
CA THR A 242 -3.33 -6.39 7.47
C THR A 242 -4.47 -7.00 6.69
N TYR A 243 -4.47 -8.32 6.65
CA TYR A 243 -5.56 -9.11 6.09
C TYR A 243 -6.72 -9.14 7.09
N CYS A 244 -7.93 -8.91 6.59
CA CYS A 244 -9.17 -8.97 7.34
C CYS A 244 -10.24 -9.75 6.58
N SER A 245 -11.06 -10.51 7.30
CA SER A 245 -12.21 -11.19 6.71
C SER A 245 -13.33 -11.40 7.74
N LYS A 246 -14.48 -11.89 7.26
CA LYS A 246 -15.62 -12.25 8.13
C LYS A 246 -15.47 -13.62 8.80
N GLU A 247 -14.61 -14.50 8.30
CA GLU A 247 -14.50 -15.88 8.79
C GLU A 247 -13.17 -16.55 8.46
N GLN A 248 -12.73 -16.49 7.20
CA GLN A 248 -11.57 -17.28 6.73
C GLN A 248 -10.24 -16.56 6.94
N GLY A 249 -9.29 -17.23 7.59
CA GLY A 249 -7.90 -16.78 7.66
C GLY A 249 -7.18 -16.88 6.31
N PRO A 250 -6.09 -16.12 6.11
CA PRO A 250 -5.40 -16.03 4.81
C PRO A 250 -4.70 -17.33 4.38
N LEU A 251 -4.52 -18.27 5.31
CA LEU A 251 -3.92 -19.59 5.06
C LEU A 251 -4.94 -20.73 5.02
N ALA A 252 -6.24 -20.44 5.20
CA ALA A 252 -7.27 -21.47 5.32
C ALA A 252 -7.54 -22.18 3.98
N SER A 253 -7.47 -21.43 2.88
CA SER A 253 -7.64 -21.92 1.52
C SER A 253 -6.70 -21.12 0.63
N ILE A 254 -5.91 -21.79 -0.20
CA ILE A 254 -5.10 -21.16 -1.24
C ILE A 254 -5.36 -21.96 -2.51
N ASN A 255 -5.83 -21.29 -3.57
CA ASN A 255 -6.01 -21.95 -4.86
C ASN A 255 -4.63 -22.30 -5.46
N ASP A 256 -4.21 -23.56 -5.33
CA ASP A 256 -2.87 -24.01 -5.75
C ASP A 256 -2.63 -23.88 -7.26
N GLU A 257 -3.65 -24.10 -8.10
CA GLU A 257 -3.54 -23.96 -9.55
C GLU A 257 -3.35 -22.49 -9.94
N GLN A 258 -4.18 -21.60 -9.39
CA GLN A 258 -4.06 -20.16 -9.60
C GLN A 258 -2.72 -19.64 -9.04
N ALA A 259 -2.31 -20.10 -7.86
CA ALA A 259 -1.04 -19.70 -7.25
C ALA A 259 0.16 -20.10 -8.10
N ALA A 260 0.14 -21.29 -8.72
CA ALA A 260 1.20 -21.74 -9.62
C ALA A 260 1.27 -20.90 -10.92
N GLN A 261 0.16 -20.32 -11.36
CA GLN A 261 0.14 -19.37 -12.48
C GLN A 261 0.70 -18.01 -12.05
N ILE A 262 0.24 -17.48 -10.90
CA ILE A 262 0.72 -16.20 -10.37
C ILE A 262 2.23 -16.23 -10.13
N GLU A 263 2.76 -17.32 -9.57
CA GLU A 263 4.21 -17.55 -9.35
C GLU A 263 5.07 -17.36 -10.62
N GLN A 264 4.51 -17.54 -11.81
CA GLN A 264 5.23 -17.36 -13.09
C GLN A 264 5.26 -15.90 -13.57
N THR A 265 4.47 -15.04 -12.94
CA THR A 265 4.23 -13.66 -13.36
C THR A 265 4.67 -12.62 -12.32
N THR A 266 5.07 -13.07 -11.14
CA THR A 266 5.45 -12.24 -10.00
C THR A 266 6.96 -12.25 -9.77
N GLN A 267 7.47 -11.17 -9.18
CA GLN A 267 8.88 -11.05 -8.85
C GLN A 267 9.16 -11.38 -7.37
N PHE A 268 8.20 -11.08 -6.48
CA PHE A 268 8.34 -11.31 -5.05
C PHE A 268 7.45 -12.47 -4.57
N TYR A 269 6.19 -12.49 -4.99
CA TYR A 269 5.25 -13.49 -4.52
C TYR A 269 5.62 -14.90 -4.99
N ASN A 270 5.56 -15.85 -4.06
CA ASN A 270 5.36 -17.27 -4.33
C ASN A 270 4.66 -17.92 -3.10
N ARG A 271 4.21 -19.17 -3.21
CA ARG A 271 3.48 -19.87 -2.12
C ARG A 271 4.29 -20.08 -0.84
N GLN A 272 5.62 -20.10 -0.91
CA GLN A 272 6.44 -20.16 0.30
C GLN A 272 6.45 -18.79 0.99
N ILE A 273 6.62 -17.72 0.21
CA ILE A 273 6.50 -16.34 0.67
C ILE A 273 5.12 -16.07 1.27
N HIS A 274 4.03 -16.48 0.60
CA HIS A 274 2.66 -16.37 1.13
C HIS A 274 2.57 -16.91 2.56
N ARG A 275 3.12 -18.09 2.83
CA ARG A 275 3.10 -18.68 4.17
C ARG A 275 4.03 -17.97 5.14
N SER A 276 5.20 -17.51 4.69
CA SER A 276 6.22 -16.93 5.57
C SER A 276 5.93 -15.50 6.01
N VAL A 277 5.22 -14.69 5.22
CA VAL A 277 4.98 -13.26 5.54
C VAL A 277 4.17 -13.06 6.83
N PHE A 278 3.45 -14.08 7.29
CA PHE A 278 2.73 -14.07 8.57
C PHE A 278 3.62 -14.36 9.78
N ALA A 279 4.87 -14.77 9.58
CA ALA A 279 5.81 -15.03 10.68
C ALA A 279 6.36 -13.71 11.24
N ALA A 280 5.75 -13.24 12.33
CA ALA A 280 6.18 -12.02 13.01
C ALA A 280 7.42 -12.27 13.91
N PRO A 281 8.49 -11.43 13.81
CA PRO A 281 9.59 -11.41 14.78
C PRO A 281 9.10 -11.15 16.21
N ASN A 282 9.86 -11.60 17.21
CA ASN A 282 9.46 -11.48 18.62
C ASN A 282 9.17 -10.04 19.07
N PHE A 283 9.90 -9.04 18.55
CA PHE A 283 9.64 -7.64 18.90
C PHE A 283 8.27 -7.17 18.39
N VAL A 284 7.85 -7.59 17.18
CA VAL A 284 6.51 -7.28 16.64
C VAL A 284 5.45 -8.00 17.45
N ARG A 285 5.68 -9.27 17.81
CA ARG A 285 4.77 -10.03 18.67
C ARG A 285 4.59 -9.36 20.02
N GLN A 286 5.66 -8.79 20.59
CA GLN A 286 5.58 -8.01 21.82
C GLN A 286 4.85 -6.68 21.59
N LEU A 287 5.18 -5.97 20.50
CA LEU A 287 4.55 -4.69 20.14
C LEU A 287 3.02 -4.82 20.09
N LEU A 288 2.50 -5.86 19.43
CA LEU A 288 1.07 -6.16 19.31
C LEU A 288 0.33 -6.40 20.65
N THR A 289 1.06 -6.56 21.76
CA THR A 289 0.47 -6.68 23.11
C THR A 289 0.37 -5.34 23.86
N LEU A 290 0.95 -4.28 23.31
CA LEU A 290 1.02 -2.96 23.94
C LEU A 290 -0.17 -2.08 23.56
N ASN A 291 -0.46 -1.08 24.40
CA ASN A 291 -1.46 -0.08 24.09
C ASN A 291 -0.85 1.01 23.18
N PRO A 292 -1.45 1.34 22.01
CA PRO A 292 -0.95 2.42 21.17
C PRO A 292 -0.79 3.76 21.93
N ASP A 293 -1.62 4.02 22.95
CA ASP A 293 -1.57 5.25 23.73
C ASP A 293 -0.35 5.40 24.64
N ASP A 294 0.44 4.33 24.81
CA ASP A 294 1.72 4.37 25.53
C ASP A 294 2.86 4.98 24.68
N PHE A 295 2.65 5.19 23.37
CA PHE A 295 3.63 5.74 22.44
C PHE A 295 3.44 7.25 22.20
N PRO A 296 4.53 8.04 22.04
CA PRO A 296 4.44 9.47 21.78
C PRO A 296 3.68 9.77 20.48
N GLN A 297 2.97 10.90 20.46
CA GLN A 297 2.33 11.38 19.24
C GLN A 297 3.40 11.79 18.21
N PRO A 298 3.12 11.68 16.90
CA PRO A 298 3.99 12.22 15.86
C PRO A 298 4.38 13.68 16.17
N GLY A 299 5.68 13.97 16.12
CA GLY A 299 6.21 15.32 16.43
C GLY A 299 6.35 15.66 17.92
N GLN A 300 5.98 14.77 18.85
CA GLN A 300 6.20 14.93 20.30
C GLN A 300 7.30 14.02 20.85
N GLU A 301 8.11 13.44 19.98
CA GLU A 301 9.21 12.58 20.36
C GLU A 301 10.30 13.40 21.06
N SER A 302 10.35 13.31 22.39
CA SER A 302 11.45 13.90 23.13
C SER A 302 12.74 13.18 22.73
N LEU A 303 13.73 13.94 22.24
CA LEU A 303 15.13 13.55 22.11
C LEU A 303 15.72 13.26 23.50
N SER A 304 15.26 12.20 24.13
CA SER A 304 15.89 11.62 25.31
C SER A 304 16.18 10.17 24.99
N CYS A 305 17.23 9.96 24.19
CA CYS A 305 18.03 8.75 24.30
C CYS A 305 18.52 8.71 25.75
N GLN A 306 17.84 7.97 26.62
CA GLN A 306 18.47 7.47 27.84
C GLN A 306 18.96 6.07 27.52
N THR A 307 20.29 5.99 27.53
CA THR A 307 21.20 4.86 27.37
C THR A 307 20.80 3.61 28.12
#